data_AF-A0A402D5P7-F1
#
_entry.id   AF-A0A402D5P7-F1
#
_cell.length_a   1.000
_cell.length_b   1.000
_cell.length_c   1.000
_cell.angle_alpha   90.00
_cell.angle_beta   90.00
_cell.angle_gamma   90.00
#
_symmetry.space_group_name_H-M   'P 1'
#
loop_
_entity.id
_entity.type
_entity.pdbx_description
1 polymer ?
#
loop_
_entity_poly.entity_id
_entity_poly.type
_entity_poly.pdbx_seq_one_letter_code
_entity_poly.pdbx_strand_id
1 'polypeptide(L)'
;MGRPRKDAAKPPVAAKGGVAKADSPKVSASTVPGPKTLPSDIVTYIIDRLAQYAGPTEIRSEIMDLFGRDVPKATINRYNPNTVQGEKEMAEALKALFFERRARYLDRLDDIPIANPAVRLQKIQSVVDRCEINGNDVLLLQAAKQAAEERGGAYTNRRELTGKDGGAIALKNEPPVELSKLSEERFKLLESIYAEAGSGDLDTGTNPSGATSA
;
A
#
# COMPACT_ATOMS: atom_id res chain seq x y z
N MET A 1 51.95 49.21 4.22
CA MET A 1 51.63 48.78 2.84
C MET A 1 50.27 48.10 2.83
N GLY A 2 49.46 48.29 1.79
CA GLY A 2 48.19 47.57 1.59
C GLY A 2 46.95 48.38 1.96
N ARG A 3 46.33 49.01 0.95
CA ARG A 3 45.21 49.95 1.07
C ARG A 3 43.88 49.26 1.41
N PRO A 4 42.95 49.97 2.08
CA PRO A 4 41.61 49.47 2.44
C PRO A 4 40.70 49.27 1.21
N ARG A 5 39.73 48.35 1.38
CA ARG A 5 38.71 47.95 0.41
C ARG A 5 37.86 49.18 0.03
N LYS A 6 37.82 49.48 -1.28
CA LYS A 6 37.00 50.55 -1.85
C LYS A 6 35.54 50.13 -1.86
N ASP A 7 34.71 50.94 -1.21
CA ASP A 7 33.26 50.99 -1.38
C ASP A 7 32.94 51.33 -2.85
N ALA A 8 32.39 50.36 -3.57
CA ALA A 8 31.92 50.55 -4.93
C ALA A 8 30.50 51.14 -4.88
N ALA A 9 30.44 52.41 -5.27
CA ALA A 9 29.25 53.22 -5.46
C ALA A 9 28.15 52.50 -6.26
N LYS A 10 26.91 52.70 -5.82
CA LYS A 10 25.68 52.37 -6.55
C LYS A 10 25.45 53.44 -7.64
N PRO A 11 25.42 53.09 -8.94
CA PRO A 11 24.98 53.99 -10.00
C PRO A 11 23.49 53.75 -10.37
N PRO A 12 22.88 54.67 -11.16
CA PRO A 12 21.58 55.22 -10.85
C PRO A 12 20.38 54.60 -11.58
N VAL A 13 19.20 54.92 -11.03
CA VAL A 13 17.85 54.69 -11.56
C VAL A 13 17.72 55.26 -12.97
N ALA A 14 17.47 54.40 -13.95
CA ALA A 14 17.21 54.79 -15.33
C ALA A 14 15.74 54.55 -15.71
N ALA A 15 15.08 55.67 -16.01
CA ALA A 15 14.07 55.94 -17.01
C ALA A 15 12.95 54.90 -17.32
N LYS A 16 11.72 55.36 -17.07
CA LYS A 16 10.49 54.91 -17.72
C LYS A 16 10.61 55.05 -19.24
N GLY A 17 10.39 53.95 -19.96
CA GLY A 17 10.05 53.93 -21.38
C GLY A 17 8.90 52.95 -21.58
N GLY A 18 7.72 53.45 -21.94
CA GLY A 18 6.61 52.61 -22.38
C GLY A 18 6.61 52.50 -23.89
N VAL A 19 6.47 51.28 -24.44
CA VAL A 19 6.02 51.06 -25.82
C VAL A 19 5.32 49.69 -25.93
N ALA A 20 4.19 49.70 -26.62
CA ALA A 20 3.48 48.62 -27.31
C ALA A 20 2.81 47.50 -26.48
N LYS A 21 1.49 47.68 -26.34
CA LYS A 21 0.49 46.61 -26.24
C LYS A 21 0.56 45.80 -27.54
N ALA A 22 1.29 44.69 -27.53
CA ALA A 22 1.21 43.71 -28.61
C ALA A 22 -0.10 42.95 -28.46
N ASP A 23 -0.94 43.01 -29.49
CA ASP A 23 -2.11 42.17 -29.65
C ASP A 23 -1.72 40.71 -29.44
N SER A 24 -2.24 40.09 -28.39
CA SER A 24 -2.29 38.64 -28.31
C SER A 24 -3.07 38.16 -29.53
N PRO A 25 -2.52 37.29 -30.39
CA PRO A 25 -3.31 36.69 -31.45
C PRO A 25 -4.43 35.90 -30.78
N LYS A 26 -5.68 36.34 -31.01
CA LYS A 26 -6.87 35.49 -30.84
C LYS A 26 -6.66 34.28 -31.73
N VAL A 27 -6.16 33.18 -31.17
CA VAL A 27 -6.28 31.86 -31.80
C VAL A 27 -7.74 31.45 -31.70
N SER A 28 -8.44 31.81 -32.76
CA SER A 28 -9.76 31.36 -33.15
C SER A 28 -9.84 29.83 -33.15
N ALA A 29 -10.93 29.32 -32.56
CA ALA A 29 -11.63 28.09 -32.94
C ALA A 29 -10.76 26.90 -33.39
N SER A 30 -10.34 26.07 -32.42
CA SER A 30 -10.13 24.65 -32.70
C SER A 30 -11.43 23.90 -32.39
N THR A 31 -12.26 23.74 -33.42
CA THR A 31 -13.24 22.65 -33.54
C THR A 31 -12.70 21.38 -32.90
N VAL A 32 -13.36 20.87 -31.86
CA VAL A 32 -13.06 19.54 -31.32
C VAL A 32 -13.81 18.54 -32.20
N PRO A 33 -13.14 17.75 -33.06
CA PRO A 33 -13.83 16.71 -33.80
C PRO A 33 -14.15 15.54 -32.85
N GLY A 34 -15.39 15.07 -32.83
CA GLY A 34 -15.73 13.73 -32.34
C GLY A 34 -15.47 12.67 -33.42
N PRO A 35 -15.56 11.35 -33.15
CA PRO A 35 -15.50 10.67 -31.85
C PRO A 35 -14.05 10.17 -31.64
N LYS A 36 -13.28 10.80 -30.76
CA LYS A 36 -11.85 10.47 -30.62
C LYS A 36 -11.68 9.22 -29.78
N THR A 37 -11.58 8.07 -30.42
CA THR A 37 -10.92 6.88 -29.84
C THR A 37 -9.57 7.32 -29.27
N LEU A 38 -9.29 7.00 -28.01
CA LEU A 38 -8.04 7.35 -27.36
C LEU A 38 -6.87 6.66 -28.08
N PRO A 39 -5.71 7.34 -28.27
CA PRO A 39 -4.51 6.71 -28.79
C PRO A 39 -4.15 5.46 -27.98
N SER A 40 -3.68 4.41 -28.66
CA SER A 40 -3.36 3.13 -28.03
C SER A 40 -2.41 3.30 -26.84
N ASP A 41 -1.38 4.14 -26.97
CA ASP A 41 -0.39 4.38 -25.91
C ASP A 41 -1.03 4.96 -24.65
N ILE A 42 -1.99 5.88 -24.79
CA ILE A 42 -2.71 6.47 -23.66
C ILE A 42 -3.62 5.42 -23.01
N VAL A 43 -4.25 4.56 -23.81
CA VAL A 43 -5.09 3.46 -23.29
C VAL A 43 -4.24 2.46 -22.50
N THR A 44 -3.11 2.03 -23.05
CA THR A 44 -2.17 1.13 -22.38
C THR A 44 -1.66 1.76 -21.09
N TYR A 45 -1.30 3.06 -21.12
CA TYR A 45 -0.88 3.80 -19.94
C TYR A 45 -1.96 3.84 -18.85
N ILE A 46 -3.22 4.13 -19.22
CA ILE A 46 -4.36 4.11 -18.29
C ILE A 46 -4.50 2.73 -17.64
N ILE A 47 -4.48 1.66 -18.45
CA ILE A 47 -4.61 0.28 -17.96
C ILE A 47 -3.47 -0.08 -17.01
N ASP A 48 -2.22 0.25 -17.37
CA ASP A 48 -1.05 -0.01 -16.56
C ASP A 48 -1.13 0.72 -15.20
N ARG A 49 -1.56 1.99 -15.17
CA ARG A 49 -1.69 2.76 -13.92
C ARG A 49 -2.86 2.27 -13.06
N LEU A 50 -4.02 1.94 -13.66
CA LEU A 50 -5.14 1.37 -12.93
C LEU A 50 -4.80 -0.02 -12.35
N ALA A 51 -4.04 -0.83 -13.07
CA ALA A 51 -3.51 -2.11 -12.61
C ALA A 51 -2.51 -1.94 -11.44
N GLN A 52 -1.93 -0.75 -11.26
CA GLN A 52 -1.07 -0.37 -10.13
C GLN A 52 -1.83 0.38 -9.02
N TYR A 53 -3.17 0.32 -9.01
CA TYR A 53 -4.04 1.00 -8.02
C TYR A 53 -3.99 2.54 -8.04
N ALA A 54 -3.47 3.17 -9.09
CA ALA A 54 -3.50 4.63 -9.21
C ALA A 54 -4.95 5.16 -9.34
N GLY A 55 -5.21 6.33 -8.77
CA GLY A 55 -6.54 6.94 -8.77
C GLY A 55 -6.86 7.66 -10.10
N PRO A 56 -8.12 7.72 -10.56
CA PRO A 56 -8.48 8.40 -11.82
C PRO A 56 -8.11 9.89 -11.87
N THR A 57 -8.04 10.55 -10.71
CA THR A 57 -7.61 11.96 -10.62
C THR A 57 -6.11 12.10 -10.87
N GLU A 58 -5.31 11.21 -10.30
CA GLU A 58 -3.87 11.15 -10.47
C GLU A 58 -3.52 10.83 -11.92
N ILE A 59 -4.14 9.78 -12.48
CA ILE A 59 -3.95 9.38 -13.88
C ILE A 59 -4.28 10.52 -14.85
N ARG A 60 -5.35 11.29 -14.58
CA ARG A 60 -5.68 12.45 -15.41
C ARG A 60 -4.59 13.51 -15.39
N SER A 61 -4.00 13.80 -14.22
CA SER A 61 -2.88 14.74 -14.10
C SER A 61 -1.67 14.22 -14.86
N GLU A 62 -1.31 12.96 -14.65
CA GLU A 62 -0.17 12.32 -15.32
C GLU A 62 -0.32 12.33 -16.84
N ILE A 63 -1.51 12.06 -17.37
CA ILE A 63 -1.74 12.10 -18.82
C ILE A 63 -1.65 13.52 -19.37
N MET A 64 -2.12 14.51 -18.62
CA MET A 64 -1.96 15.90 -19.01
C MET A 64 -0.47 16.29 -19.06
N ASP A 65 0.30 15.87 -18.06
CA ASP A 65 1.73 16.19 -17.97
C ASP A 65 2.57 15.45 -19.03
N LEU A 66 2.27 14.17 -19.30
CA LEU A 66 3.04 13.31 -20.21
C LEU A 66 2.62 13.43 -21.67
N PHE A 67 1.32 13.58 -21.94
CA PHE A 67 0.76 13.53 -23.30
C PHE A 67 0.06 14.83 -23.72
N GLY A 68 -0.01 15.84 -22.84
CA GLY A 68 -0.64 17.13 -23.15
C GLY A 68 -2.14 17.02 -23.46
N ARG A 69 -2.79 15.94 -23.01
CA ARG A 69 -4.19 15.64 -23.32
C ARG A 69 -5.01 15.55 -22.05
N ASP A 70 -6.08 16.33 -22.00
CA ASP A 70 -7.09 16.17 -20.96
C ASP A 70 -7.99 14.96 -21.25
N VAL A 71 -8.03 14.01 -20.32
CA VAL A 71 -8.90 12.82 -20.39
C VAL A 71 -9.89 12.86 -19.22
N PRO A 72 -11.21 12.84 -19.47
CA PRO A 72 -12.20 12.83 -18.41
C PRO A 72 -12.08 11.58 -17.52
N LYS A 73 -12.30 11.73 -16.21
CA LYS A 73 -12.30 10.61 -15.25
C LYS A 73 -13.28 9.50 -15.62
N ALA A 74 -14.44 9.87 -16.16
CA ALA A 74 -15.44 8.92 -16.65
C ALA A 74 -14.87 8.02 -17.77
N THR A 75 -14.07 8.58 -18.67
CA THR A 75 -13.39 7.83 -19.73
C THR A 75 -12.30 6.92 -19.17
N ILE A 76 -11.53 7.39 -18.18
CA ILE A 76 -10.52 6.56 -17.48
C ILE A 76 -11.20 5.35 -16.80
N ASN A 77 -12.31 5.57 -16.10
CA ASN A 77 -13.04 4.51 -15.41
C ASN A 77 -13.58 3.42 -16.34
N ARG A 78 -13.84 3.72 -17.61
CA ARG A 78 -14.26 2.71 -18.61
C ARG A 78 -13.17 1.68 -18.91
N TYR A 79 -11.91 1.99 -18.62
CA TYR A 79 -10.78 1.07 -18.76
C TYR A 79 -10.45 0.31 -17.46
N ASN A 80 -11.36 0.33 -16.49
CA ASN A 80 -11.22 -0.43 -15.24
C ASN A 80 -12.21 -1.61 -15.21
N PRO A 81 -11.74 -2.86 -15.35
CA PRO A 81 -12.62 -4.03 -15.35
C PRO A 81 -13.24 -4.33 -13.98
N ASN A 82 -12.77 -3.72 -12.89
CA ASN A 82 -13.38 -3.83 -11.57
C ASN A 82 -14.61 -2.92 -11.40
N THR A 83 -14.93 -2.10 -12.41
CA THR A 83 -16.14 -1.29 -12.43
C THR A 83 -17.19 -1.97 -13.30
N VAL A 84 -18.47 -1.83 -12.94
CA VAL A 84 -19.60 -2.39 -13.71
C VAL A 84 -19.54 -2.02 -15.19
N GLN A 85 -19.12 -0.78 -15.48
CA GLN A 85 -19.02 -0.29 -16.86
C GLN A 85 -17.84 -0.93 -17.61
N GLY A 86 -16.66 -0.95 -17.00
CA GLY A 86 -15.48 -1.53 -17.64
C GLY A 86 -15.59 -3.05 -17.79
N GLU A 87 -16.23 -3.74 -16.86
CA GLU A 87 -16.51 -5.17 -16.97
C GLU A 87 -17.35 -5.49 -18.23
N LYS A 88 -18.35 -4.66 -18.53
CA LYS A 88 -19.28 -4.86 -19.65
C LYS A 88 -18.75 -4.34 -20.98
N GLU A 89 -18.04 -3.21 -20.99
CA GLU A 89 -17.68 -2.51 -22.22
C GLU A 89 -16.23 -2.71 -22.68
N MET A 90 -15.32 -3.17 -21.80
CA MET A 90 -13.93 -3.40 -22.21
C MET A 90 -13.81 -4.63 -23.10
N ALA A 91 -12.97 -4.52 -24.13
CA ALA A 91 -12.55 -5.66 -24.93
C ALA A 91 -11.78 -6.68 -24.06
N GLU A 92 -11.99 -7.96 -24.32
CA GLU A 92 -11.43 -9.05 -23.51
C GLU A 92 -9.89 -9.01 -23.46
N ALA A 93 -9.24 -8.64 -24.56
CA ALA A 93 -7.79 -8.45 -24.62
C ALA A 93 -7.28 -7.36 -23.66
N LEU A 94 -8.04 -6.28 -23.46
CA LEU A 94 -7.66 -5.20 -22.53
C LEU A 94 -7.88 -5.61 -21.07
N LYS A 95 -8.91 -6.42 -20.80
CA LYS A 95 -9.12 -7.03 -19.47
C LYS A 95 -7.98 -7.99 -19.13
N ALA A 96 -7.60 -8.85 -20.08
CA ALA A 96 -6.48 -9.76 -19.92
C ALA A 96 -5.18 -8.99 -19.62
N LEU A 97 -4.88 -7.93 -20.38
CA LEU A 97 -3.74 -7.05 -20.13
C LEU A 97 -3.79 -6.43 -18.73
N PHE A 98 -4.95 -5.93 -18.30
CA PHE A 98 -5.10 -5.37 -16.96
C PHE A 98 -4.75 -6.38 -15.86
N PHE A 99 -5.29 -7.61 -15.94
CA PHE A 99 -5.04 -8.63 -14.92
C PHE A 99 -3.61 -9.17 -14.97
N GLU A 100 -3.00 -9.29 -16.16
CA GLU A 100 -1.58 -9.62 -16.31
C GLU A 100 -0.70 -8.57 -15.61
N ARG A 101 -0.97 -7.28 -15.87
CA ARG A 101 -0.23 -6.16 -15.26
C ARG A 101 -0.45 -6.08 -13.75
N ARG A 102 -1.67 -6.34 -13.29
CA ARG A 102 -2.03 -6.41 -11.86
C ARG A 102 -1.26 -7.53 -11.17
N ALA A 103 -1.26 -8.73 -11.74
CA ALA A 103 -0.53 -9.87 -11.20
C ALA A 103 0.97 -9.56 -11.12
N ARG A 104 1.55 -9.01 -12.20
CA ARG A 104 2.95 -8.58 -12.22
C ARG A 104 3.25 -7.50 -11.17
N TYR A 105 2.35 -6.54 -10.94
CA TYR A 105 2.55 -5.51 -9.92
C TYR A 105 2.56 -6.11 -8.51
N LEU A 106 1.65 -7.05 -8.23
CA LEU A 106 1.56 -7.70 -6.92
C LEU A 106 2.71 -8.67 -6.65
N ASP A 107 3.27 -9.29 -7.69
CA ASP A 107 4.42 -10.21 -7.56
C ASP A 107 5.75 -9.48 -7.28
N ARG A 108 5.83 -8.18 -7.61
CA ARG A 108 7.07 -7.37 -7.50
C ARG A 108 7.25 -6.70 -6.15
N LEU A 109 6.95 -7.42 -5.06
CA LEU A 109 7.19 -6.92 -3.70
C LEU A 109 8.68 -6.65 -3.45
N ASP A 110 9.57 -7.46 -4.04
CA ASP A 110 11.02 -7.33 -3.89
C ASP A 110 11.58 -6.06 -4.54
N ASP A 111 10.88 -5.49 -5.53
CA ASP A 111 11.26 -4.22 -6.15
C ASP A 111 10.97 -3.03 -5.23
N ILE A 112 10.10 -3.19 -4.22
CA ILE A 112 9.77 -2.13 -3.27
C ILE A 112 10.92 -2.05 -2.26
N PRO A 113 11.71 -0.97 -2.22
CA PRO A 113 12.92 -0.95 -1.40
C PRO A 113 12.62 -1.10 0.10
N ILE A 114 11.47 -0.59 0.57
CA ILE A 114 11.05 -0.75 1.97
C ILE A 114 10.74 -2.20 2.33
N ALA A 115 10.50 -3.11 1.37
CA ALA A 115 10.29 -4.53 1.65
C ALA A 115 11.60 -5.27 1.96
N ASN A 116 12.74 -4.76 1.49
CA ASN A 116 14.06 -5.34 1.72
C ASN A 116 14.65 -4.91 3.08
N PRO A 117 14.98 -5.86 3.99
CA PRO A 117 15.57 -5.56 5.29
C PRO A 117 16.86 -4.75 5.22
N ALA A 118 17.71 -5.01 4.23
CA ALA A 118 18.98 -4.30 4.08
C ALA A 118 18.76 -2.80 3.81
N VAL A 119 17.78 -2.47 2.98
CA VAL A 119 17.44 -1.07 2.66
C VAL A 119 16.77 -0.38 3.84
N ARG A 120 15.87 -1.06 4.56
CA ARG A 120 15.29 -0.52 5.81
C ARG A 120 16.37 -0.18 6.82
N LEU A 121 17.32 -1.09 7.05
CA LEU A 121 18.44 -0.87 7.96
C LEU A 121 19.33 0.30 7.54
N GLN A 122 19.64 0.44 6.25
CA GLN A 122 20.37 1.62 5.75
C GLN A 122 19.63 2.93 6.01
N LYS A 123 18.30 2.94 5.85
CA LYS A 123 17.49 4.12 6.14
C LYS A 123 17.48 4.45 7.63
N ILE A 124 17.42 3.44 8.49
CA ILE A 124 17.53 3.59 9.95
C ILE A 124 18.91 4.12 10.34
N GLN A 125 20.00 3.60 9.75
CA GLN A 125 21.36 4.13 9.98
C GLN A 125 21.45 5.61 9.61
N SER A 126 20.87 6.02 8.48
CA SER A 126 20.83 7.43 8.11
C SER A 126 20.07 8.30 9.12
N VAL A 127 19.10 7.75 9.88
CA VAL A 127 18.42 8.45 10.98
C VAL A 127 19.37 8.59 12.18
N VAL A 128 20.06 7.52 12.55
CA VAL A 128 21.09 7.50 13.60
C VAL A 128 22.13 8.58 13.36
N ASP A 129 22.74 8.62 12.17
CA ASP A 129 23.80 9.59 11.83
C ASP A 129 23.31 11.04 11.96
N ARG A 130 22.06 11.32 11.56
CA ARG A 130 21.45 12.65 11.72
C ARG A 130 21.16 12.99 13.17
N CYS A 131 20.74 12.02 13.97
CA CYS A 131 20.48 12.22 15.40
C CYS A 131 21.77 12.50 16.17
N GLU A 132 22.87 11.83 15.84
CA GLU A 132 24.20 12.06 16.43
C GLU A 132 24.68 13.49 16.18
N ILE A 133 24.48 14.01 14.96
CA ILE A 133 24.83 15.40 14.63
C ILE A 133 23.94 16.41 15.38
N ASN A 134 22.63 16.12 15.46
CA ASN A 134 21.65 17.06 16.00
C ASN A 134 21.45 16.95 17.52
N GLY A 135 22.08 15.96 18.20
CA GLY A 135 21.93 15.72 19.63
C GLY A 135 20.54 15.25 20.06
N ASN A 136 19.81 14.52 19.20
CA ASN A 136 18.47 14.00 19.54
C ASN A 136 18.55 12.54 20.03
N ASP A 137 18.94 12.39 21.29
CA ASP A 137 19.17 11.08 21.92
C ASP A 137 17.91 10.22 22.02
N VAL A 138 16.73 10.84 22.17
CA VAL A 138 15.46 10.10 22.23
C VAL A 138 15.19 9.39 20.89
N LEU A 139 15.32 10.11 19.78
CA LEU A 139 15.12 9.53 18.45
C LEU A 139 16.25 8.55 18.08
N LEU A 140 17.48 8.81 18.54
CA LEU A 140 18.61 7.88 18.42
C LEU A 140 18.29 6.51 19.05
N LEU A 141 17.83 6.51 20.30
CA LEU A 141 17.46 5.29 21.02
C LEU A 141 16.29 4.56 20.36
N GLN A 142 15.31 5.30 19.83
CA GLN A 142 14.21 4.73 19.05
C GLN A 142 14.70 4.07 17.75
N ALA A 143 15.57 4.73 17.00
CA ALA A 143 16.16 4.18 15.78
C ALA A 143 17.02 2.94 16.07
N ALA A 144 17.81 2.96 17.15
CA ALA A 144 18.60 1.81 17.60
C ALA A 144 17.72 0.62 17.98
N LYS A 145 16.62 0.84 18.71
CA LYS A 145 15.61 -0.19 19.01
C LYS A 145 15.01 -0.77 17.73
N GLN A 146 14.61 0.09 16.78
CA GLN A 146 14.04 -0.33 15.51
C GLN A 146 15.02 -1.20 14.70
N ALA A 147 16.31 -0.85 14.69
CA ALA A 147 17.35 -1.66 14.04
C ALA A 147 17.50 -3.04 14.70
N ALA A 148 17.44 -3.11 16.04
CA ALA A 148 17.51 -4.37 16.77
C ALA A 148 16.30 -5.29 16.47
N GLU A 149 15.09 -4.73 16.42
CA GLU A 149 13.87 -5.46 16.06
C GLU A 149 13.92 -5.99 14.62
N GLU A 150 14.39 -5.15 13.68
CA GLU A 150 14.59 -5.51 12.27
C GLU A 150 15.61 -6.66 12.12
N ARG A 151 16.74 -6.60 12.84
CA ARG A 151 17.75 -7.67 12.87
C ARG A 151 17.28 -8.94 13.55
N GLY A 152 16.45 -8.81 14.58
CA GLY A 152 15.86 -9.92 15.33
C GLY A 152 14.68 -10.60 14.63
N GLY A 153 14.32 -10.18 13.41
CA GLY A 153 13.22 -10.78 12.66
C GLY A 153 11.82 -10.46 13.20
N ALA A 154 11.69 -9.39 14.01
CA ALA A 154 10.41 -9.01 14.65
C ALA A 154 9.30 -8.70 13.64
N TYR A 155 9.67 -8.27 12.43
CA TYR A 155 8.75 -7.91 11.33
C TYR A 155 8.57 -9.03 10.30
N THR A 156 8.91 -10.26 10.65
CA THR A 156 8.69 -11.43 9.78
C THR A 156 7.46 -12.21 10.21
N ASN A 157 6.86 -12.95 9.27
CA ASN A 157 5.71 -13.83 9.55
C ASN A 157 6.09 -15.05 10.41
N ARG A 158 7.38 -15.23 10.73
CA ARG A 158 7.90 -16.35 11.52
C ARG A 158 8.24 -15.86 12.92
N ARG A 159 7.74 -16.54 13.95
CA ARG A 159 8.15 -16.34 15.34
C ARG A 159 8.88 -17.58 15.84
N GLU A 160 10.08 -17.37 16.36
CA GLU A 160 10.83 -18.42 17.04
C GLU A 160 10.61 -18.27 18.54
N LEU A 161 9.98 -19.27 19.14
CA LEU A 161 9.75 -19.33 20.59
C LEU A 161 10.85 -20.22 21.19
N THR A 162 11.57 -19.69 22.16
CA THR A 162 12.59 -20.43 22.92
C THR A 162 12.28 -20.35 24.41
N GLY A 163 12.76 -21.34 25.18
CA GLY A 163 12.73 -21.32 26.63
C GLY A 163 13.72 -20.30 27.20
N LYS A 164 13.76 -20.21 28.53
CA LYS A 164 14.68 -19.31 29.23
C LYS A 164 16.12 -19.53 28.76
N ASP A 165 16.85 -18.44 28.52
CA ASP A 165 18.25 -18.42 28.05
C ASP A 165 18.47 -19.16 26.71
N GLY A 166 17.44 -19.22 25.85
CA GLY A 166 17.49 -19.92 24.55
C GLY A 166 17.35 -21.45 24.67
N GLY A 167 17.04 -21.96 25.86
CA GLY A 167 16.84 -23.38 26.12
C GLY A 167 15.53 -23.93 25.54
N ALA A 168 15.26 -25.22 25.79
CA ALA A 168 14.01 -25.84 25.39
C ALA A 168 12.80 -25.18 26.08
N ILE A 169 11.67 -25.07 25.36
CA ILE A 169 10.42 -24.59 25.95
C ILE A 169 9.99 -25.59 27.03
N ALA A 170 9.92 -25.13 28.27
CA ALA A 170 9.43 -25.93 29.37
C ALA A 170 7.91 -26.09 29.23
N LEU A 171 7.49 -27.21 28.65
CA LEU A 171 6.11 -27.65 28.71
C LEU A 171 5.84 -28.15 30.13
N LYS A 172 4.96 -27.47 30.87
CA LYS A 172 4.36 -28.06 32.07
C LYS A 172 3.40 -29.15 31.61
N ASN A 173 3.92 -30.35 31.40
CA ASN A 173 3.09 -31.53 31.23
C ASN A 173 2.49 -31.83 32.60
N GLU A 174 1.24 -31.40 32.83
CA GLU A 174 0.46 -31.98 33.92
C GLU A 174 0.38 -33.49 33.68
N PRO A 175 0.56 -34.33 34.73
CA PRO A 175 0.42 -35.77 34.57
C PRO A 175 -0.96 -36.07 33.96
N PRO A 176 -1.08 -37.08 33.07
CA PRO A 176 -2.38 -37.51 32.57
C PRO A 176 -3.34 -37.69 33.75
N VAL A 177 -4.53 -37.08 33.67
CA VAL A 177 -5.53 -37.21 34.71
C VAL A 177 -5.79 -38.70 34.93
N GLU A 178 -5.36 -39.24 36.07
CA GLU A 178 -5.62 -40.63 36.41
C GLU A 178 -7.13 -40.79 36.65
N LEU A 179 -7.81 -41.33 35.64
CA LEU A 179 -9.26 -41.58 35.67
C LEU A 179 -9.69 -42.44 36.87
N SER A 180 -8.80 -43.28 37.38
CA SER A 180 -9.01 -44.11 38.58
C SER A 180 -9.05 -43.31 39.89
N LYS A 181 -8.55 -42.07 39.90
CA LYS A 181 -8.52 -41.16 41.05
C LYS A 181 -9.61 -40.09 40.99
N LEU A 182 -10.44 -40.06 39.93
CA LEU A 182 -11.66 -39.27 39.97
C LEU A 182 -12.55 -39.86 41.06
N SER A 183 -12.89 -39.06 42.07
CA SER A 183 -13.90 -39.47 43.04
C SER A 183 -15.21 -39.79 42.30
N GLU A 184 -16.00 -40.71 42.85
CA GLU A 184 -17.34 -40.99 42.33
C GLU A 184 -18.18 -39.70 42.20
N GLU A 185 -17.94 -38.73 43.08
CA GLU A 185 -18.57 -37.40 43.05
C GLU A 185 -18.17 -36.61 41.80
N ARG A 186 -16.90 -36.68 41.37
CA ARG A 186 -16.46 -36.04 40.13
C ARG A 186 -17.01 -36.73 38.89
N PHE A 187 -17.15 -38.07 38.91
CA PHE A 187 -17.81 -38.80 37.82
C PHE A 187 -19.29 -38.47 37.73
N LYS A 188 -20.01 -38.46 38.85
CA LYS A 188 -21.43 -38.07 38.93
C LYS A 188 -21.65 -36.63 38.46
N LEU A 189 -20.74 -35.72 38.79
CA LEU A 189 -20.76 -34.33 38.33
C LEU A 189 -20.47 -34.24 36.81
N LEU A 190 -19.59 -35.08 36.27
CA LEU A 190 -19.37 -35.16 34.83
C LEU A 190 -20.64 -35.68 34.13
N GLU A 191 -21.23 -36.76 34.64
CA GLU A 191 -22.48 -37.32 34.12
C GLU A 191 -23.62 -36.32 34.18
N SER A 192 -23.75 -35.53 35.26
CA SER A 192 -24.77 -34.48 35.35
C SER A 192 -24.54 -33.38 34.32
N ILE A 193 -23.29 -32.93 34.12
CA ILE A 193 -22.97 -31.93 33.09
C ILE A 193 -23.29 -32.47 31.69
N TYR A 194 -22.95 -33.73 31.39
CA TYR A 194 -23.26 -34.34 30.09
C TYR A 194 -24.76 -34.58 29.89
N ALA A 195 -25.50 -34.92 30.96
CA ALA A 195 -26.95 -35.06 30.93
C ALA A 195 -27.65 -33.70 30.73
N GLU A 196 -27.15 -32.65 31.38
CA GLU A 196 -27.61 -31.27 31.16
C GLU A 196 -27.31 -30.82 29.74
N ALA A 197 -26.09 -31.06 29.23
CA ALA A 197 -25.70 -30.73 27.86
C ALA A 197 -26.46 -31.54 26.79
N GLY A 198 -26.86 -32.78 27.10
CA GLY A 198 -27.69 -33.63 26.23
C GLY A 198 -29.20 -33.30 26.27
N SER A 199 -29.62 -32.43 27.18
CA SER A 199 -31.03 -31.96 27.30
C SER A 199 -31.28 -30.59 26.69
N GLY A 200 -30.24 -29.91 26.19
CA GLY A 200 -30.39 -28.72 25.38
C GLY A 200 -30.76 -29.12 23.96
N ASP A 201 -31.98 -28.79 23.54
CA ASP A 201 -32.45 -28.90 22.16
C ASP A 201 -31.35 -28.50 21.17
N LEU A 202 -30.78 -29.49 20.49
CA LEU A 202 -30.16 -29.26 19.19
C LEU A 202 -31.32 -28.85 18.27
N ASP A 203 -31.57 -27.54 18.19
CA ASP A 203 -32.23 -26.95 17.03
C ASP A 203 -31.37 -27.32 15.82
N THR A 204 -31.67 -28.48 15.22
CA THR A 204 -31.18 -28.84 13.90
C THR A 204 -31.91 -27.94 12.93
N GLY A 205 -31.49 -26.68 12.92
CA GLY A 205 -31.88 -25.67 11.95
C GLY A 205 -31.78 -26.30 10.58
N THR A 206 -32.96 -26.53 10.01
CA THR A 206 -33.17 -27.13 8.70
C THR A 206 -32.38 -26.34 7.68
N ASN A 207 -31.30 -26.92 7.15
CA ASN A 207 -30.69 -26.45 5.92
C ASN A 207 -31.66 -26.78 4.77
N PRO A 208 -32.25 -25.81 4.05
CA PRO A 208 -32.97 -26.13 2.83
C PRO A 208 -31.95 -26.44 1.72
N SER A 209 -31.61 -27.72 1.59
CA SER A 209 -31.00 -28.26 0.37
C SER A 209 -32.07 -28.30 -0.73
N GLY A 210 -32.20 -27.21 -1.47
CA GLY A 210 -32.84 -27.17 -2.78
C GLY A 210 -31.77 -27.08 -3.86
N ALA A 211 -31.56 -28.20 -4.57
CA ALA A 211 -30.69 -28.32 -5.71
C ALA A 211 -30.98 -27.30 -6.81
N THR A 212 -29.96 -26.89 -7.55
CA THR A 212 -30.12 -26.66 -8.99
C THR A 212 -28.81 -26.91 -9.72
N SER A 213 -28.78 -28.01 -10.47
CA SER A 213 -28.00 -28.12 -11.70
C SER A 213 -28.98 -28.09 -12.86
N ALA A 214 -28.93 -27.01 -13.65
CA ALA A 214 -29.17 -26.94 -15.09
C ALA A 214 -28.53 -25.64 -15.58
#